data_AF-A0A180FW66-F1
#
_entry.id   AF-A0A180FW66-F1
#
_cell.length_a   1.000
_cell.length_b   1.000
_cell.length_c   1.000
_cell.angle_alpha   90.00
_cell.angle_beta   90.00
_cell.angle_gamma   90.00
#
_symmetry.space_group_name_H-M   'P 1'
#
loop_
_entity.id
_entity.type
_entity.pdbx_description
1 polymer ?
#
loop_
_entity_poly.entity_id
_entity_poly.type
_entity_poly.pdbx_seq_one_letter_code
_entity_poly.pdbx_strand_id
1 'polypeptide(L)'
;FLRKNESASDDRMALWLHPTNAWIHSYMREAGINPMDQSTSTPSRGSILADDMGLGKTLTTLTYVLATRDLAVEHHWADWVNRSAATLVVCPLSTLSNWEHEISIHFKDQAISYCIFHGPDRKNLTRQDLQSSLVVLTTYEMIGE
;
A
#
# COMPACT_ATOMS: atom_id res chain seq x y z
N PHE A 1 10.39 -16.27 16.19
CA PHE A 1 9.13 -15.50 16.19
C PHE A 1 8.19 -16.04 15.11
N LEU A 2 8.56 -15.97 13.82
CA LEU A 2 7.73 -16.45 12.69
C LEU A 2 7.35 -17.95 12.78
N ARG A 3 8.30 -18.86 13.02
CA ARG A 3 8.01 -20.31 13.20
C ARG A 3 7.09 -20.66 14.38
N LYS A 4 6.91 -19.76 15.36
CA LYS A 4 6.01 -19.98 16.52
C LYS A 4 4.60 -19.43 16.28
N ASN A 5 4.39 -18.76 15.15
CA ASN A 5 3.17 -18.07 14.76
C ASN A 5 2.59 -18.66 13.46
N GLU A 6 3.09 -19.81 13.01
CA GLU A 6 2.51 -20.58 11.91
C GLU A 6 1.25 -21.31 12.42
N SER A 7 0.09 -20.86 11.95
CA SER A 7 -1.19 -21.53 12.15
C SER A 7 -1.49 -22.36 10.88
N ALA A 8 -1.82 -23.64 11.05
CA ALA A 8 -2.27 -24.49 9.94
C ALA A 8 -3.67 -24.09 9.41
N SER A 9 -4.41 -23.30 10.18
CA SER A 9 -5.70 -22.72 9.81
C SER A 9 -5.56 -21.26 9.40
N ASP A 10 -6.35 -20.81 8.41
CA ASP A 10 -6.42 -19.42 7.94
C ASP A 10 -7.15 -18.47 8.92
N ASP A 11 -7.27 -18.89 10.18
CA ASP A 11 -7.88 -18.10 11.23
C ASP A 11 -6.89 -17.02 11.70
N ARG A 12 -7.04 -15.82 11.13
CA ARG A 12 -6.28 -14.62 11.51
C ARG A 12 -6.43 -14.30 13.01
N MET A 13 -7.52 -14.74 13.65
CA MET A 13 -7.74 -14.55 15.09
C MET A 13 -6.86 -15.47 15.94
N ALA A 14 -6.54 -16.68 15.47
CA ALA A 14 -5.67 -17.61 16.19
C ALA A 14 -4.26 -17.05 16.36
N LEU A 15 -3.75 -16.37 15.33
CA LEU A 15 -2.49 -15.64 15.40
C LEU A 15 -2.59 -14.46 16.38
N TRP A 16 -3.66 -13.68 16.27
CA TRP A 16 -3.89 -12.51 17.12
C TRP A 16 -3.94 -12.89 18.60
N LEU A 17 -4.69 -13.94 18.96
CA LEU A 17 -4.90 -14.38 20.34
C LEU A 17 -3.78 -15.27 20.90
N HIS A 18 -2.72 -15.54 20.12
CA HIS A 18 -1.64 -16.41 20.58
C HIS A 18 -0.92 -15.82 21.82
N PRO A 19 -0.64 -16.61 22.87
CA PRO A 19 -0.08 -16.10 24.14
C PRO A 19 1.23 -15.32 24.00
N THR A 20 2.06 -15.64 23.01
CA THR A 20 3.31 -14.91 22.75
C THR A 20 3.10 -13.52 22.17
N ASN A 21 1.89 -13.19 21.71
CA ASN A 21 1.51 -11.91 21.14
C ASN A 21 0.78 -11.03 22.18
N ALA A 22 0.66 -11.46 23.44
CA ALA A 22 0.00 -10.72 24.52
C ALA A 22 0.54 -9.28 24.70
N TRP A 23 1.83 -9.07 24.43
CA TRP A 23 2.46 -7.74 24.48
C TRP A 23 1.92 -6.77 23.41
N ILE A 24 1.46 -7.28 22.27
CA ILE A 24 0.85 -6.48 21.20
C ILE A 24 -0.52 -5.96 21.68
N HIS A 25 -1.28 -6.80 22.39
CA HIS A 25 -2.58 -6.42 22.97
C HIS A 25 -2.43 -5.35 24.05
N SER A 26 -1.44 -5.46 24.93
CA SER A 26 -1.20 -4.44 25.96
C SER A 26 -0.83 -3.10 25.32
N TYR A 27 0.06 -3.12 24.34
CA TYR A 27 0.47 -1.92 23.60
C TYR A 27 -0.70 -1.28 22.83
N MET A 28 -1.49 -2.07 22.11
CA MET A 28 -2.65 -1.55 21.37
C MET A 28 -3.74 -0.98 22.28
N ARG A 29 -3.98 -1.62 23.44
CA ARG A 29 -4.93 -1.13 24.44
C ARG A 29 -4.48 0.21 25.02
N GLU A 30 -3.20 0.37 25.32
CA GLU A 30 -2.63 1.65 25.76
C GLU A 30 -2.74 2.72 24.67
N ALA A 31 -2.60 2.34 23.39
CA ALA A 31 -2.81 3.23 22.25
C ALA A 31 -4.30 3.51 21.92
N GLY A 32 -5.25 2.92 22.66
CA GLY A 32 -6.69 3.08 22.41
C GLY A 32 -7.18 2.41 21.11
N ILE A 33 -6.44 1.44 20.58
CA ILE A 33 -6.76 0.71 19.35
C ILE A 33 -7.37 -0.64 19.77
N ASN A 34 -8.66 -0.83 19.48
CA ASN A 34 -9.33 -2.11 19.69
C ASN A 34 -9.59 -2.82 18.34
N PRO A 35 -8.79 -3.84 17.98
CA PRO A 35 -8.96 -4.56 16.72
C PRO A 35 -10.25 -5.40 16.64
N MET A 36 -11.00 -5.54 17.75
CA MET A 36 -12.31 -6.22 17.76
C MET A 36 -13.51 -5.28 17.59
N ASP A 37 -13.29 -3.96 17.48
CA ASP A 37 -14.38 -3.06 17.17
C ASP A 37 -14.72 -3.11 15.67
N GLN A 38 -15.56 -4.09 15.29
CA GLN A 38 -16.17 -4.17 13.96
C GLN A 38 -17.39 -3.23 13.82
N SER A 39 -17.73 -2.45 14.85
CA SER A 39 -18.96 -1.64 14.91
C SER A 39 -18.78 -0.16 14.59
N THR A 40 -17.55 0.28 14.36
CA THR A 40 -17.29 1.65 13.91
C THR A 40 -16.64 1.60 12.54
N SER A 41 -17.29 2.19 11.54
CA SER A 41 -16.65 2.61 10.29
C SER A 41 -15.63 3.68 10.65
N THR A 42 -14.55 3.27 11.30
CA THR A 42 -13.47 4.20 11.63
C THR A 42 -12.92 4.66 10.29
N PRO A 43 -12.96 5.98 10.02
CA PRO A 43 -12.33 6.49 8.83
C PRO A 43 -10.87 6.04 8.86
N SER A 44 -10.37 5.56 7.72
CA SER A 44 -8.97 5.15 7.54
C SER A 44 -8.05 6.25 8.08
N ARG A 45 -7.31 5.94 9.16
CA ARG A 45 -6.49 6.93 9.89
C ARG A 45 -5.10 7.14 9.29
N GLY A 46 -4.78 6.43 8.20
CA GLY A 46 -3.43 6.38 7.64
C GLY A 46 -2.45 5.63 8.55
N SER A 47 -1.22 5.48 8.08
CA SER A 47 -0.13 4.81 8.80
C SER A 47 1.21 5.41 8.40
N ILE A 48 2.18 5.40 9.30
CA ILE A 48 3.55 5.84 9.04
C ILE A 48 4.48 4.63 9.09
N LEU A 49 5.18 4.37 7.99
CA LEU A 49 6.25 3.37 7.92
C LEU A 49 7.60 4.07 8.10
N ALA A 50 8.08 4.12 9.34
CA ALA A 50 9.27 4.87 9.75
C ALA A 50 10.41 3.99 10.26
N ASP A 51 10.56 2.79 9.68
CA ASP A 51 11.73 1.94 9.90
C ASP A 51 13.02 2.63 9.44
N ASP A 52 14.17 2.19 9.95
CA ASP A 52 15.49 2.68 9.56
C ASP A 52 15.71 2.67 8.04
N MET A 53 16.56 3.58 7.57
CA MET A 53 16.94 3.65 6.16
C MET A 53 17.61 2.33 5.72
N GLY A 54 17.23 1.84 4.53
CA GLY A 54 17.76 0.58 3.99
C GLY A 54 16.96 -0.68 4.34
N LEU A 55 15.93 -0.60 5.19
CA LEU A 55 15.08 -1.75 5.55
C LEU A 55 13.99 -2.10 4.51
N GLY A 56 14.15 -1.67 3.25
CA GLY A 56 13.27 -2.08 2.16
C GLY A 56 11.85 -1.50 2.20
N LYS A 57 11.66 -0.31 2.76
CA LYS A 57 10.33 0.34 2.86
C LYS A 57 9.60 0.43 1.52
N THR A 58 10.31 0.73 0.43
CA THR A 58 9.74 0.78 -0.92
C THR A 58 9.14 -0.57 -1.32
N LEU A 59 9.91 -1.66 -1.17
CA LEU A 59 9.44 -3.00 -1.48
C LEU A 59 8.26 -3.42 -0.59
N THR A 60 8.30 -3.08 0.70
CA THR A 60 7.18 -3.31 1.63
C THR A 60 5.92 -2.59 1.16
N THR A 61 6.02 -1.32 0.75
CA THR A 61 4.90 -0.55 0.21
C THR A 61 4.35 -1.16 -1.08
N LEU A 62 5.22 -1.52 -2.04
CA LEU A 62 4.81 -2.14 -3.29
C LEU A 62 4.12 -3.49 -3.07
N THR A 63 4.65 -4.30 -2.16
CA THR A 63 4.05 -5.58 -1.76
C THR A 63 2.67 -5.38 -1.15
N TYR A 64 2.51 -4.35 -0.32
CA TYR A 64 1.22 -4.01 0.28
C TYR A 64 0.19 -3.55 -0.75
N VAL A 65 0.60 -2.71 -1.71
CA VAL A 65 -0.25 -2.29 -2.83
C VAL A 65 -0.71 -3.51 -3.63
N LEU A 66 0.21 -4.42 -3.96
CA LEU A 66 -0.13 -5.64 -4.69
C LEU A 66 -1.07 -6.56 -3.88
N ALA A 67 -0.82 -6.74 -2.59
CA ALA A 67 -1.63 -7.58 -1.71
C ALA A 67 -3.05 -7.04 -1.47
N THR A 68 -3.27 -5.73 -1.62
CA THR A 68 -4.57 -5.07 -1.44
C THR A 68 -5.25 -4.71 -2.76
N ARG A 69 -4.66 -5.09 -3.90
CA ARG A 69 -5.17 -4.81 -5.26
C ARG A 69 -6.65 -5.16 -5.43
N ASP A 70 -7.06 -6.35 -5.00
CA ASP A 70 -8.44 -6.82 -5.22
C ASP A 70 -9.46 -5.98 -4.45
N LEU A 71 -9.10 -5.52 -3.25
CA LEU A 71 -9.92 -4.59 -2.45
C LEU A 71 -9.97 -3.20 -3.10
N ALA A 72 -8.85 -2.73 -3.66
CA ALA A 72 -8.82 -1.47 -4.39
C ALA A 72 -9.68 -1.52 -5.67
N VAL A 73 -9.69 -2.67 -6.34
CA VAL A 73 -10.58 -2.97 -7.47
C VAL A 73 -12.03 -2.95 -7.01
N GLU A 74 -12.43 -3.70 -5.98
CA GLU A 74 -13.81 -3.63 -5.47
C GLU A 74 -14.23 -2.19 -5.12
N HIS A 75 -13.33 -1.42 -4.49
CA HIS A 75 -13.57 -0.02 -4.16
C HIS A 75 -13.79 0.86 -5.39
N HIS A 76 -12.99 0.69 -6.46
CA HIS A 76 -13.20 1.40 -7.72
C HIS A 76 -14.54 1.03 -8.37
N TRP A 77 -14.92 -0.25 -8.36
CA TRP A 77 -16.11 -0.71 -9.08
C TRP A 77 -17.40 -0.20 -8.42
N ALA A 78 -17.36 0.08 -7.11
CA ALA A 78 -18.46 0.71 -6.39
C ALA A 78 -18.78 2.15 -6.84
N ASP A 79 -17.81 2.89 -7.40
CA ASP A 79 -18.03 4.19 -8.05
C ASP A 79 -16.91 4.45 -9.07
N TRP A 80 -17.00 3.81 -10.22
CA TRP A 80 -15.97 3.85 -11.25
C TRP A 80 -15.80 5.24 -11.88
N VAL A 81 -16.78 6.13 -11.68
CA VAL A 81 -16.73 7.51 -12.18
C VAL A 81 -15.86 8.38 -11.30
N ASN A 82 -15.85 8.20 -9.98
CA ASN A 82 -15.09 9.08 -9.06
C ASN A 82 -13.94 8.39 -8.32
N ARG A 83 -13.89 7.05 -8.29
CA ARG A 83 -12.85 6.31 -7.57
C ARG A 83 -11.82 5.77 -8.56
N SER A 84 -10.65 5.41 -8.04
CA SER A 84 -9.60 4.72 -8.79
C SER A 84 -9.04 3.58 -7.94
N ALA A 85 -8.64 2.48 -8.58
CA ALA A 85 -7.90 1.41 -7.91
C ALA A 85 -6.39 1.71 -7.84
N ALA A 86 -5.94 2.73 -8.56
CA ALA A 86 -4.53 3.12 -8.61
C ALA A 86 -4.05 3.71 -7.28
N THR A 87 -2.87 3.30 -6.83
CA THR A 87 -2.16 3.93 -5.73
C THR A 87 -1.27 5.06 -6.26
N LEU A 88 -1.50 6.28 -5.78
CA LEU A 88 -0.64 7.43 -6.08
C LEU A 88 0.56 7.45 -5.14
N VAL A 89 1.78 7.37 -5.71
CA VAL A 89 3.04 7.50 -4.97
C VAL A 89 3.66 8.85 -5.33
N VAL A 90 3.83 9.69 -4.31
CA VAL A 90 4.48 11.00 -4.43
C VAL A 90 5.87 10.91 -3.81
N CYS A 91 6.90 11.25 -4.58
CA CYS A 91 8.28 11.13 -4.13
C CYS A 91 9.17 12.29 -4.65
N PRO A 92 10.35 12.53 -4.05
CA PRO A 92 11.35 13.39 -4.68
C PRO A 92 11.74 12.90 -6.07
N LEU A 93 12.05 13.80 -7.00
CA LEU A 93 12.44 13.44 -8.37
C LEU A 93 13.63 12.47 -8.40
N SER A 94 14.59 12.65 -7.48
CA SER A 94 15.78 11.80 -7.37
C SER A 94 15.50 10.35 -7.00
N THR A 95 14.33 10.04 -6.43
CA THR A 95 13.97 8.67 -6.02
C THR A 95 12.95 8.01 -6.94
N LEU A 96 12.42 8.73 -7.94
CA LEU A 96 11.42 8.18 -8.87
C LEU A 96 11.98 6.98 -9.64
N SER A 97 13.18 7.10 -10.21
CA SER A 97 13.85 5.99 -10.91
C SER A 97 14.14 4.80 -10.00
N ASN A 98 14.32 5.04 -8.69
CA ASN A 98 14.48 3.96 -7.73
C ASN A 98 13.18 3.16 -7.56
N TRP A 99 12.01 3.80 -7.56
CA TRP A 99 10.73 3.10 -7.52
C TRP A 99 10.54 2.20 -8.75
N GLU A 100 10.85 2.70 -9.94
CA GLU A 100 10.80 1.90 -11.17
C GLU A 100 11.76 0.71 -11.12
N HIS A 101 12.98 0.96 -10.65
CA HIS A 101 13.99 -0.08 -10.53
C HIS A 101 13.52 -1.21 -9.59
N GLU A 102 13.02 -0.86 -8.40
CA GLU A 102 12.47 -1.81 -7.42
C GLU A 102 11.32 -2.64 -7.99
N ILE A 103 10.42 -2.02 -8.77
CA ILE A 103 9.34 -2.73 -9.47
C ILE A 103 9.95 -3.73 -10.47
N SER A 104 10.91 -3.30 -11.28
CA SER A 104 11.50 -4.12 -12.36
C SER A 104 12.30 -5.33 -11.85
N ILE A 105 12.96 -5.22 -10.70
CA ILE A 105 13.85 -6.28 -10.20
C ILE A 105 13.13 -7.28 -9.27
N HIS A 106 12.07 -6.85 -8.56
CA HIS A 106 11.42 -7.67 -7.54
C HIS A 106 10.09 -8.28 -7.97
N PHE A 107 9.48 -7.77 -9.04
CA PHE A 107 8.18 -8.23 -9.51
C PHE A 107 8.26 -8.78 -10.93
N LYS A 108 7.41 -9.78 -11.21
CA LYS A 108 7.27 -10.29 -12.59
C LYS A 108 6.69 -9.19 -13.48
N ASP A 109 6.96 -9.28 -14.77
CA ASP A 109 6.38 -8.39 -15.78
C ASP A 109 4.86 -8.24 -15.57
N GLN A 110 4.41 -6.98 -15.52
CA GLN A 110 3.01 -6.58 -15.36
C GLN A 110 2.35 -6.97 -14.03
N ALA A 111 3.07 -7.55 -13.06
CA ALA A 111 2.50 -7.81 -11.73
C ALA A 111 2.10 -6.50 -11.01
N ILE A 112 2.88 -5.44 -11.21
CA ILE A 112 2.56 -4.07 -10.83
C ILE A 112 2.57 -3.23 -12.10
N SER A 113 1.39 -3.03 -12.71
CA SER A 113 1.27 -2.04 -13.79
C SER A 113 1.48 -0.65 -13.21
N TYR A 114 2.38 0.14 -13.80
CA TYR A 114 2.66 1.48 -13.32
C TYR A 114 2.79 2.48 -14.47
N CYS A 115 2.54 3.75 -14.16
CA CYS A 115 2.80 4.86 -15.06
C CYS A 115 3.51 6.01 -14.34
N ILE A 116 4.27 6.80 -15.08
CA ILE A 116 5.00 7.95 -14.56
C ILE A 116 4.28 9.23 -14.97
N PHE A 117 3.73 9.95 -14.00
CA PHE A 117 3.15 11.27 -14.20
C PHE A 117 4.19 12.35 -13.86
N HIS A 118 5.15 12.59 -14.76
CA HIS A 118 6.17 13.61 -14.58
C HIS A 118 6.63 14.17 -15.93
N GLY A 119 7.18 15.39 -15.91
CA GLY A 119 7.77 16.01 -17.10
C GLY A 119 6.74 16.39 -18.17
N PRO A 120 7.17 16.66 -19.41
CA PRO A 120 6.28 17.05 -20.51
C PRO A 120 5.41 15.89 -21.01
N ASP A 121 5.89 14.65 -20.91
CA ASP A 121 5.20 13.45 -21.42
C ASP A 121 3.89 13.15 -20.67
N ARG A 122 3.73 13.68 -19.45
CA ARG A 122 2.48 13.62 -18.68
C ARG A 122 1.26 14.10 -19.47
N LYS A 123 1.44 15.04 -20.39
CA LYS A 123 0.35 15.60 -21.21
C LYS A 123 -0.25 14.58 -22.18
N ASN A 124 0.48 13.50 -22.45
CA ASN A 124 0.04 12.40 -23.28
C ASN A 124 -0.75 11.36 -22.48
N LEU A 125 -0.70 11.40 -21.14
CA LEU A 125 -1.44 10.48 -20.28
C LEU A 125 -2.91 10.88 -20.20
N THR A 126 -3.77 9.95 -20.55
CA THR A 126 -5.21 10.10 -20.40
C THR A 126 -5.64 9.68 -19.00
N ARG A 127 -6.87 10.05 -18.63
CA ARG A 127 -7.51 9.56 -17.42
C ARG A 127 -7.56 8.03 -17.38
N GLN A 128 -7.83 7.39 -18.53
CA GLN A 128 -7.90 5.95 -18.64
C GLN A 128 -6.55 5.29 -18.36
N ASP A 129 -5.44 5.88 -18.84
CA ASP A 129 -4.09 5.34 -18.60
C ASP A 129 -3.79 5.30 -17.09
N LEU A 130 -4.10 6.40 -16.39
CA LEU A 130 -3.95 6.49 -14.93
C LEU A 130 -4.85 5.50 -14.19
N GLN A 131 -6.10 5.33 -14.62
CA GLN A 131 -7.05 4.40 -13.99
C GLN A 131 -6.71 2.92 -14.23
N SER A 132 -6.05 2.61 -15.35
CA SER A 132 -5.62 1.24 -15.69
C SER A 132 -4.34 0.79 -14.97
N SER A 133 -3.64 1.74 -14.33
CA SER A 133 -2.39 1.48 -13.61
C SER A 133 -2.68 1.08 -12.16
N LEU A 134 -1.89 0.15 -11.62
CA LEU A 134 -1.91 -0.16 -10.19
C LEU A 134 -1.17 0.91 -9.37
N VAL A 135 -0.10 1.48 -9.94
CA VAL A 135 0.72 2.53 -9.31
C VAL A 135 0.89 3.72 -10.25
N VAL A 136 0.67 4.93 -9.75
CA VAL A 136 1.03 6.18 -10.44
C VAL A 136 2.19 6.82 -9.69
N LEU A 137 3.36 6.92 -10.33
CA LEU A 137 4.54 7.57 -9.77
C LEU A 137 4.53 9.05 -10.18
N THR A 138 4.65 9.95 -9.20
CA THR A 138 4.72 11.40 -9.43
C THR A 138 5.67 12.08 -8.46
N THR A 139 5.96 13.36 -8.69
CA THR A 139 6.80 14.18 -7.82
C THR A 139 6.02 15.25 -7.08
N TYR A 140 6.61 15.83 -6.04
CA TYR A 140 5.97 16.93 -5.30
C TYR A 140 5.67 18.15 -6.18
N GLU A 141 6.59 18.48 -7.09
CA GLU A 141 6.42 19.58 -8.06
C GLU A 141 5.16 19.39 -8.90
N MET A 142 4.86 18.14 -9.26
CA MET A 142 3.76 17.79 -10.13
C MET A 142 2.36 17.95 -9.52
N ILE A 143 2.26 18.03 -8.19
CA ILE A 143 0.99 18.19 -7.47
C ILE A 143 0.74 19.66 -7.11
N GLY A 144 1.80 20.46 -7.04
CA GLY A 144 1.71 21.89 -6.70
C GLY A 144 1.48 22.83 -7.89
N GLU A 145 1.69 22.35 -9.11
CA GLU A 145 1.38 23.05 -10.38
C GLU A 145 -0.08 22.88 -10.81
#